data_AF-A0A914FBD5-F1
#
_entry.id   AF-A0A914FBD5-F1
#
_cell.length_a   1.000
_cell.length_b   1.000
_cell.length_c   1.000
_cell.angle_alpha   90.00
_cell.angle_beta   90.00
_cell.angle_gamma   90.00
#
_symmetry.space_group_name_H-M   'P 1'
#
loop_
_entity.id
_entity.type
_entity.pdbx_description
1 polymer ?
#
loop_
_entity_poly.entity_id
_entity_poly.type
_entity_poly.pdbx_seq_one_letter_code
_entity_poly.pdbx_strand_id
1 'polypeptide(L)'
;MKDGEKILSIAGLEPDGTPASILSQVELLNTGEKLQAEPFEFQLKGPEKKFKLRFYFMGNYNEPSIDFEVNFENDVKKETRLRFELKLSKNDWDVIVEK
;
A
#
# COMPACT_ATOMS: atom_id res chain seq x y z
N MET A 1 -4.82 26.35 -7.99
CA MET A 1 -4.52 25.04 -8.59
C MET A 1 -5.60 24.09 -8.05
N LYS A 2 -6.36 23.41 -8.92
CA LYS A 2 -7.31 22.40 -8.43
C LYS A 2 -6.46 21.26 -7.89
N ASP A 3 -6.46 21.07 -6.58
CA ASP A 3 -5.95 19.87 -5.92
C ASP A 3 -6.57 18.67 -6.64
N GLY A 4 -5.78 18.02 -7.48
CA GLY A 4 -6.22 16.87 -8.24
C GLY A 4 -6.50 15.74 -7.25
N GLU A 5 -7.67 15.10 -7.39
CA GLU A 5 -7.97 13.88 -6.66
C GLU A 5 -6.89 12.83 -7.00
N LYS A 6 -6.17 12.37 -5.98
CA LYS A 6 -5.13 11.34 -6.10
C LYS A 6 -5.71 10.05 -5.56
N ILE A 7 -5.59 8.97 -6.32
CA ILE A 7 -6.03 7.64 -5.89
C ILE A 7 -4.78 6.82 -5.59
N LEU A 8 -4.72 6.26 -4.39
CA LEU A 8 -3.70 5.31 -4.01
C LEU A 8 -4.32 3.93 -3.97
N SER A 9 -3.96 3.09 -4.93
CA SER A 9 -4.48 1.72 -5.06
C SER A 9 -3.40 0.72 -4.64
N ILE A 10 -3.67 -0.04 -3.59
CA ILE A 10 -2.76 -1.06 -3.05
C ILE A 10 -3.23 -2.43 -3.53
N ALA A 11 -2.31 -3.23 -4.06
CA ALA A 11 -2.54 -4.61 -4.45
C ALA A 11 -1.38 -5.48 -3.96
N GLY A 12 -1.63 -6.75 -3.64
CA GLY A 12 -0.55 -7.73 -3.49
C GLY A 12 -0.14 -8.26 -4.86
N LEU A 13 1.16 -8.41 -5.10
CA LEU A 13 1.70 -8.99 -6.33
C LEU A 13 2.81 -9.97 -5.95
N GLU A 14 2.78 -11.19 -6.50
CA GLU A 14 3.84 -12.18 -6.36
C GLU A 14 5.14 -11.76 -7.10
N PRO A 15 6.28 -12.43 -6.87
CA PRO A 15 7.56 -12.16 -7.55
C PRO A 15 7.55 -12.28 -9.09
N ASP A 16 6.53 -12.90 -9.67
CA ASP A 16 6.28 -12.98 -11.12
C ASP A 16 5.30 -11.91 -11.64
N GLY A 17 4.71 -11.09 -10.75
CA GLY A 17 3.73 -10.06 -11.09
C GLY A 17 2.29 -10.54 -11.09
N THR A 18 2.02 -11.77 -10.63
CA THR A 18 0.65 -12.28 -10.49
C THR A 18 -0.05 -11.60 -9.32
N PRO A 19 -1.29 -11.07 -9.49
CA PRO A 19 -2.08 -10.52 -8.38
C PRO A 19 -2.34 -11.56 -7.29
N ALA A 20 -2.13 -11.17 -6.04
CA ALA A 20 -2.33 -12.04 -4.89
C ALA A 20 -3.02 -11.30 -3.74
N SER A 21 -4.11 -11.90 -3.25
CA SER A 21 -4.79 -11.46 -2.03
C SER A 21 -4.00 -11.92 -0.81
N ILE A 22 -3.00 -11.12 -0.42
CA ILE A 22 -2.14 -11.39 0.76
C ILE A 22 -2.48 -10.51 1.95
N LEU A 23 -3.23 -9.42 1.72
CA LEU A 23 -3.59 -8.43 2.73
C LEU A 23 -5.02 -8.67 3.23
N SER A 24 -5.19 -8.65 4.55
CA SER A 24 -6.51 -8.62 5.19
C SER A 24 -7.01 -7.20 5.40
N GLN A 25 -6.10 -6.24 5.61
CA GLN A 25 -6.45 -4.86 5.86
C GLN A 25 -5.30 -3.92 5.47
N VAL A 26 -5.67 -2.74 4.98
CA VAL A 26 -4.77 -1.59 4.83
C VAL A 26 -5.32 -0.43 5.63
N GLU A 27 -4.46 0.23 6.41
CA GLU A 27 -4.81 1.40 7.21
C GLU A 27 -3.96 2.60 6.78
N LEU A 28 -4.62 3.70 6.42
CA LEU A 28 -3.98 4.98 6.19
C LEU A 28 -3.81 5.69 7.54
N LEU A 29 -2.61 5.61 8.11
CA LEU A 29 -2.30 6.11 9.46
C LEU A 29 -2.49 7.63 9.59
N ASN A 30 -2.40 8.39 8.50
CA ASN A 30 -2.61 9.83 8.49
C ASN A 30 -4.05 10.22 8.83
N THR A 31 -5.02 9.42 8.37
CA THR A 31 -6.46 9.69 8.54
C THR A 31 -7.14 8.71 9.49
N GLY A 32 -6.50 7.56 9.76
CA GLY A 32 -7.09 6.41 10.44
C GLY A 32 -8.06 5.61 9.56
N GLU A 33 -8.17 5.92 8.27
CA GLU A 33 -9.06 5.20 7.34
C GLU A 33 -8.56 3.77 7.13
N LYS A 34 -9.46 2.79 7.15
CA LYS A 34 -9.14 1.36 7.05
C LYS A 34 -9.97 0.72 5.96
N LEU A 35 -9.31 -0.06 5.11
CA LEU A 35 -9.93 -0.87 4.07
C LEU A 35 -9.64 -2.34 4.39
N GLN A 36 -10.68 -3.16 4.47
CA GLN A 36 -10.61 -4.57 4.89
C GLN A 36 -10.93 -5.56 3.76
N ALA A 37 -11.16 -5.04 2.55
CA ALA A 37 -11.45 -5.84 1.37
C ALA A 37 -10.86 -5.16 0.14
N GLU A 38 -10.45 -5.98 -0.82
CA GLU A 38 -9.99 -5.50 -2.13
C GLU A 38 -11.18 -4.98 -2.96
N PRO A 39 -10.96 -3.96 -3.82
CA PRO A 39 -9.70 -3.26 -4.04
C PRO A 39 -9.38 -2.27 -2.91
N PHE A 40 -8.11 -2.22 -2.46
CA PHE A 40 -7.68 -1.29 -1.41
C PHE A 40 -7.34 0.08 -2.02
N GLU A 41 -8.33 0.95 -2.18
CA GLU A 41 -8.18 2.26 -2.82
C GLU A 41 -8.49 3.42 -1.88
N PHE A 42 -7.49 4.27 -1.62
CA PHE A 42 -7.63 5.49 -0.83
C PHE A 42 -7.77 6.71 -1.74
N GLN A 43 -8.75 7.56 -1.44
CA GLN A 43 -8.87 8.89 -2.06
C GLN A 43 -8.08 9.90 -1.24
N LEU A 44 -6.89 10.23 -1.72
CA LEU A 44 -6.00 11.19 -1.06
C LEU A 44 -6.42 12.61 -1.44
N LYS A 45 -6.79 13.41 -0.44
CA LYS A 45 -7.21 14.80 -0.59
C LYS A 45 -6.20 15.74 0.06
N GLY A 46 -5.96 16.87 -0.60
CA GLY A 46 -5.13 17.95 -0.07
C GLY A 46 -3.67 17.91 -0.50
N PRO A 47 -2.88 18.90 -0.07
CA PRO A 47 -1.53 19.13 -0.57
C PRO A 47 -0.50 18.16 0.00
N GLU A 48 -0.94 17.19 0.82
CA GLU A 48 -0.08 16.24 1.48
C GLU A 48 0.63 15.36 0.44
N LYS A 49 1.94 15.19 0.66
CA LYS A 49 2.81 14.42 -0.24
C LYS A 49 3.32 13.15 0.41
N LYS A 50 3.12 12.98 1.72
CA LYS A 50 3.63 11.84 2.49
C LYS A 50 2.48 11.16 3.21
N PHE A 51 2.28 9.89 2.92
CA PHE A 51 1.23 9.08 3.52
C PHE A 51 1.86 7.85 4.15
N LYS A 52 1.44 7.54 5.38
CA LYS A 52 1.86 6.35 6.10
C LYS A 52 0.74 5.33 6.03
N LEU A 53 1.09 4.13 5.60
CA LEU A 53 0.21 2.99 5.47
C LEU A 53 0.65 1.93 6.47
N ARG A 54 -0.32 1.20 7.02
CA ARG A 54 -0.07 -0.03 7.77
C ARG A 54 -0.77 -1.18 7.06
N PHE A 55 0.00 -2.20 6.72
CA PHE A 55 -0.47 -3.41 6.06
C PHE A 55 -0.66 -4.52 7.07
N TYR A 56 -1.81 -5.17 7.03
CA TYR A 56 -2.12 -6.36 7.80
C TYR A 56 -2.30 -7.51 6.82
N PHE A 57 -1.55 -8.59 7.02
CA PHE A 57 -1.58 -9.76 6.15
C PHE A 57 -2.73 -10.70 6.55
N MET A 58 -3.14 -11.59 5.64
CA MET A 58 -4.21 -12.57 5.91
C MET A 58 -3.84 -13.62 6.97
N GLY A 59 -2.58 -13.68 7.38
CA GLY A 59 -2.18 -14.37 8.62
C GLY A 59 -1.94 -15.86 8.46
N ASN A 60 -1.29 -16.28 7.37
CA ASN A 60 -0.80 -17.66 7.30
C ASN A 60 0.43 -17.88 8.20
N TYR A 61 1.16 -16.83 8.60
CA TYR A 61 2.46 -16.95 9.30
C TYR A 61 2.71 -15.98 10.47
N ASN A 62 1.71 -15.70 11.34
CA ASN A 62 1.87 -14.75 12.48
C ASN A 62 2.53 -13.42 12.05
N GLU A 63 2.19 -12.97 10.84
CA GLU A 63 2.92 -11.89 10.18
C GLU A 63 2.70 -10.56 10.93
N PRO A 64 3.78 -9.85 11.32
CA PRO A 64 3.64 -8.53 11.91
C PRO A 64 3.01 -7.56 10.90
N SER A 65 2.23 -6.60 11.39
CA SER A 65 1.78 -5.50 10.54
C SER A 65 2.97 -4.66 10.11
N ILE A 66 2.99 -4.23 8.85
CA ILE A 66 4.10 -3.46 8.28
C ILE A 66 3.70 -2.01 8.07
N ASP A 67 4.48 -1.10 8.62
CA ASP A 67 4.33 0.33 8.40
C ASP A 67 5.19 0.76 7.21
N PHE A 68 4.58 1.45 6.25
CA PHE A 68 5.23 1.93 5.04
C PHE A 68 4.89 3.40 4.79
N GLU A 69 5.90 4.21 4.49
CA GLU A 69 5.70 5.61 4.11
C GLU A 69 5.84 5.76 2.59
N VAL A 70 4.78 6.22 1.93
CA VAL A 70 4.79 6.60 0.52
C VAL A 70 4.98 8.11 0.39
N ASN A 71 5.96 8.51 -0.43
CA ASN A 71 6.23 9.92 -0.73
C ASN A 71 5.99 10.21 -2.22
N PHE A 72 5.01 11.09 -2.48
CA PHE A 72 4.61 11.60 -3.78
C PHE A 72 5.38 12.86 -4.19
N GLU A 73 6.57 13.12 -3.65
CA GLU A 73 7.34 14.36 -3.85
C GLU A 73 7.57 14.74 -5.33
N ASN A 74 7.51 13.79 -6.27
CA ASN A 74 7.70 14.01 -7.70
C ASN A 74 6.68 13.29 -8.61
N ASP A 75 5.62 12.66 -8.07
CA ASP A 75 4.73 11.82 -8.87
C ASP A 75 3.43 12.53 -9.27
N VAL A 76 3.32 12.83 -10.57
CA VAL A 76 2.15 13.39 -11.24
C VAL A 76 1.14 12.29 -11.63
N LYS A 77 1.47 11.01 -11.38
CA LYS A 77 0.59 9.90 -11.74
C LYS A 77 -0.56 9.76 -10.73
N LYS A 78 -1.76 9.60 -11.28
CA LYS A 78 -3.02 9.47 -10.55
C LYS A 78 -3.15 8.16 -9.75
N GLU A 79 -2.29 7.20 -10.04
CA GLU A 79 -2.32 5.84 -9.50
C GLU A 79 -0.88 5.46 -9.11
N THR A 80 -0.71 4.95 -7.90
CA THR A 80 0.54 4.36 -7.42
C THR A 80 0.22 2.95 -6.99
N ARG A 81 0.96 1.96 -7.50
CA ARG A 81 0.79 0.56 -7.17
C ARG A 81 1.91 0.13 -6.24
N LEU A 82 1.56 -0.56 -5.17
CA LEU A 82 2.53 -1.18 -4.28
C LEU A 82 2.60 -2.66 -4.62
N ARG A 83 3.81 -3.21 -4.61
CA ARG A 83 4.11 -4.63 -4.79
C ARG A 83 4.78 -5.13 -3.53
N PHE A 84 4.38 -6.30 -3.06
CA PHE A 84 4.89 -6.90 -1.82
C PHE A 84 5.60 -8.19 -2.15
N GLU A 85 6.89 -8.26 -1.90
CA GLU A 85 7.68 -9.47 -2.09
C GLU A 85 8.02 -10.10 -0.74
N LEU A 86 7.57 -11.34 -0.52
CA LEU A 86 7.91 -12.11 0.66
C LEU A 86 9.33 -12.68 0.54
N LYS A 87 10.26 -12.25 1.41
CA LYS A 87 11.55 -12.91 1.59
C LYS A 87 11.42 -14.01 2.64
N LEU A 88 11.07 -15.21 2.16
CA LEU A 88 10.92 -16.43 2.96
C LEU A 88 12.14 -16.78 3.82
N SER A 89 13.35 -16.32 3.46
CA SER A 89 14.58 -16.59 4.23
C SER A 89 14.70 -15.82 5.54
N LYS A 90 13.91 -14.75 5.74
CA LYS A 90 13.97 -13.89 6.93
C LYS A 90 12.63 -13.63 7.59
N ASN A 91 11.54 -14.18 7.03
CA ASN A 91 10.17 -13.82 7.41
C ASN A 91 9.96 -12.28 7.34
N ASP A 92 10.58 -11.68 6.33
CA ASP A 92 10.67 -10.23 6.11
C ASP A 92 10.02 -9.93 4.75
N TRP A 93 9.36 -8.78 4.64
CA TRP A 93 8.66 -8.36 3.43
C TRP A 93 9.34 -7.13 2.85
N ASP A 94 9.65 -7.18 1.56
CA ASP A 94 10.04 -5.99 0.81
C ASP A 94 8.80 -5.38 0.17
N VAL A 95 8.65 -4.07 0.32
CA VAL A 95 7.61 -3.29 -0.36
C VAL A 95 8.26 -2.52 -1.50
N ILE A 96 7.91 -2.88 -2.72
CA ILE A 96 8.35 -2.20 -3.93
C ILE A 96 7.24 -1.25 -4.38
N VAL A 97 7.59 0.02 -4.59
CA VAL A 97 6.66 1.01 -5.13
C VAL A 97 6.82 1.03 -6.66
N GLU A 98 5.76 0.65 -7.37
CA GLU A 98 5.68 0.79 -8.83
C GLU A 98 4.92 2.08 -9.17
N LYS A 99 5.60 2.99 -9.88
CA LYS A 99 5.11 4.33 -10.25
C LYS A 99 4.81 4.40 -11.74
#